data_AF-A0A419KJM3-F1
#
_entry.id   AF-A0A419KJM3-F1
#
_cell.length_a   1.000
_cell.length_b   1.000
_cell.length_c   1.000
_cell.angle_alpha   90.00
_cell.angle_beta   90.00
_cell.angle_gamma   90.00
#
_symmetry.space_group_name_H-M   'P 1'
#
loop_
_entity.id
_entity.type
_entity.pdbx_description
1 polymer ?
#
loop_
_entity_poly.entity_id
_entity_poly.type
_entity_poly.pdbx_seq_one_letter_code
_entity_poly.pdbx_strand_id
1 'polypeptide(L)'
;MTEKLPSVEEAIRILKQSGCSPEVIRHCIAVSNLAVRIAEICRRKGLKVDLNLVRIGALLHDVGRSKTHSIHHPIVGAEIARSLNLPESIIRIIKRHIGGGI
;
A
#
# COMPACT_ATOMS: atom_id res chain seq x y z
N MET A 1 0.77 13.96 -16.30
CA MET A 1 1.61 14.32 -15.14
C MET A 1 2.04 13.03 -14.48
N THR A 2 3.33 12.81 -14.27
CA THR A 2 3.84 11.67 -13.49
C THR A 2 3.43 11.89 -12.04
N GLU A 3 2.52 11.06 -11.52
CA GLU A 3 2.14 11.12 -10.11
C GLU A 3 3.37 10.78 -9.25
N LYS A 4 3.77 11.68 -8.34
CA LYS A 4 4.91 11.45 -7.44
C LYS A 4 4.46 10.51 -6.32
N LEU A 5 5.02 9.30 -6.30
CA LEU A 5 4.80 8.35 -5.20
C LEU A 5 5.55 8.79 -3.93
N PRO A 6 5.01 8.51 -2.73
CA PRO A 6 5.75 8.65 -1.48
C PRO A 6 7.04 7.83 -1.47
N SER A 7 8.05 8.28 -0.73
CA SER A 7 9.18 7.43 -0.36
C SER A 7 8.75 6.32 0.61
N VAL A 8 9.62 5.33 0.83
CA VAL A 8 9.38 4.25 1.80
C VAL A 8 9.25 4.82 3.21
N GLU A 9 10.10 5.78 3.57
CA GLU A 9 10.10 6.47 4.86
C GLU A 9 8.82 7.29 5.05
N GLU A 10 8.36 7.97 4.00
CA GLU A 10 7.09 8.70 4.01
C GLU A 10 5.90 7.75 4.17
N ALA A 11 5.88 6.62 3.45
CA ALA A 11 4.84 5.62 3.59
C ALA A 11 4.78 5.02 5.01
N ILE A 12 5.93 4.70 5.61
CA ILE A 12 6.01 4.22 7.00
C ILE A 12 5.55 5.31 7.97
N ARG A 13 5.90 6.59 7.72
CA ARG A 13 5.45 7.72 8.53
C ARG A 13 3.92 7.88 8.47
N ILE A 14 3.32 7.72 7.28
CA ILE A 14 1.87 7.75 7.10
C ILE A 14 1.20 6.67 7.94
N LEU A 15 1.68 5.42 7.93
CA LEU A 15 1.12 4.35 8.76
C LEU A 15 1.17 4.71 10.26
N LYS A 16 2.31 5.21 10.73
CA LYS A 16 2.49 5.64 12.13
C LYS A 16 1.54 6.78 12.51
N GLN A 17 1.50 7.83 11.69
CA GLN A 17 0.67 9.02 11.95
C GLN A 17 -0.83 8.74 11.82
N SER A 18 -1.21 7.77 10.99
CA SER A 18 -2.62 7.34 10.86
C SER A 18 -3.10 6.60 12.12
N GLY A 19 -2.17 6.02 12.89
CA GLY A 19 -2.45 5.27 14.12
C GLY A 19 -2.38 3.75 13.96
N CYS A 20 -1.71 3.23 12.92
CA CYS A 20 -1.50 1.79 12.80
C CYS A 20 -0.62 1.27 13.94
N SER A 21 -0.97 0.11 14.51
CA SER A 21 -0.15 -0.53 15.54
C SER A 21 1.21 -0.98 14.98
N PRO A 22 2.23 -1.15 15.83
CA PRO A 22 3.52 -1.70 15.41
C PRO A 22 3.42 -3.04 14.66
N GLU A 23 2.45 -3.89 15.02
CA GLU A 23 2.16 -5.18 14.39
C GLU A 23 1.70 -5.00 12.94
N VAL A 24 0.74 -4.09 12.71
CA VAL A 24 0.24 -3.76 11.36
C VAL A 24 1.36 -3.19 10.50
N ILE A 25 2.20 -2.32 11.06
CA ILE A 25 3.35 -1.74 10.34
C ILE A 25 4.34 -2.85 9.94
N ARG A 26 4.69 -3.76 10.86
CA ARG A 26 5.56 -4.91 10.55
C ARG A 26 4.95 -5.81 9.48
N HIS A 27 3.64 -6.05 9.55
CA HIS A 27 2.89 -6.81 8.54
C HIS A 27 3.03 -6.15 7.15
N CYS A 28 2.72 -4.86 7.04
CA CYS A 28 2.81 -4.13 5.77
C CYS A 28 4.24 -4.15 5.17
N ILE A 29 5.27 -4.02 6.01
CA ILE A 29 6.68 -4.12 5.58
C ILE A 29 6.98 -5.52 5.02
N ALA A 30 6.53 -6.58 5.71
CA ALA A 30 6.74 -7.96 5.26
C ALA A 30 6.05 -8.24 3.91
N VAL A 31 4.79 -7.80 3.76
CA VAL A 31 4.02 -7.91 2.52
C VAL A 31 4.68 -7.14 1.38
N SER A 32 5.11 -5.89 1.62
CA SER A 32 5.81 -5.08 0.62
C SER A 32 7.10 -5.74 0.13
N ASN A 33 7.90 -6.29 1.04
CA ASN A 33 9.11 -7.02 0.67
C ASN A 33 8.81 -8.26 -0.18
N LEU A 34 7.77 -9.03 0.15
CA LEU A 34 7.36 -10.19 -0.64
C LEU A 34 6.82 -9.77 -2.01
N ALA A 35 5.94 -8.76 -2.06
CA ALA A 35 5.34 -8.25 -3.29
C ALA A 35 6.41 -7.76 -4.28
N VAL A 36 7.44 -7.07 -3.80
CA VAL A 36 8.56 -6.64 -4.65
C VAL A 36 9.34 -7.84 -5.19
N ARG A 37 9.63 -8.87 -4.39
CA ARG A 37 10.32 -10.08 -4.88
C ARG A 37 9.53 -10.76 -5.99
N ILE A 38 8.20 -10.86 -5.85
CA ILE A 38 7.32 -11.39 -6.89
C ILE A 38 7.35 -10.50 -8.14
N ALA A 39 7.23 -9.19 -7.97
CA ALA A 39 7.26 -8.21 -9.05
C ALA A 39 8.58 -8.22 -9.83
N GLU A 40 9.72 -8.42 -9.16
CA GLU A 40 11.02 -8.60 -9.81
C GLU A 40 11.08 -9.87 -10.67
N ILE A 41 10.51 -10.98 -10.19
CA ILE A 41 10.43 -12.22 -10.98
C ILE A 41 9.57 -11.99 -12.22
N CYS A 42 8.42 -11.34 -12.07
CA CYS A 42 7.56 -10.95 -13.20
C CYS A 42 8.31 -10.07 -14.21
N ARG A 43 9.05 -9.06 -13.72
CA ARG A 43 9.86 -8.17 -14.57
C ARG A 43 10.95 -8.92 -15.32
N ARG A 44 11.65 -9.87 -14.68
CA ARG A 44 12.66 -10.73 -15.33
C ARG A 44 12.05 -11.63 -16.41
N LYS A 45 10.77 -11.98 -16.30
CA LYS A 45 10.02 -12.71 -17.34
C LYS A 45 9.52 -11.81 -18.49
N GLY A 46 9.92 -10.54 -18.53
CA GLY A 46 9.55 -9.59 -19.59
C GLY A 46 8.24 -8.84 -19.36
N LEU A 47 7.59 -9.02 -18.20
CA LEU A 47 6.39 -8.24 -17.86
C LEU A 47 6.78 -6.80 -17.48
N LYS A 48 6.00 -5.83 -17.94
CA LYS A 48 6.14 -4.43 -17.52
C LYS A 48 5.52 -4.26 -16.13
N VAL A 49 6.36 -4.16 -15.11
CA VAL A 49 5.95 -3.99 -13.72
C VAL A 49 6.64 -2.79 -13.11
N ASP A 50 5.88 -1.90 -12.48
CA ASP A 50 6.41 -0.78 -11.70
C ASP A 50 6.71 -1.24 -10.27
N LEU A 51 7.99 -1.45 -9.97
CA LEU A 51 8.44 -1.92 -8.65
C LEU A 51 8.18 -0.91 -7.53
N ASN A 52 8.21 0.39 -7.83
CA ASN A 52 7.99 1.42 -6.83
C ASN A 52 6.50 1.48 -6.46
N LEU A 53 5.62 1.42 -7.46
CA LEU A 53 4.18 1.35 -7.22
C LEU A 53 3.80 0.10 -6.40
N VAL A 54 4.36 -1.07 -6.74
CA VAL A 54 4.15 -2.30 -5.96
C VAL A 54 4.62 -2.12 -4.52
N ARG A 55 5.82 -1.58 -4.32
CA ARG A 55 6.40 -1.39 -2.98
C ARG A 55 5.54 -0.49 -2.11
N ILE A 56 5.16 0.69 -2.62
CA ILE A 56 4.41 1.70 -1.86
C ILE A 56 2.95 1.28 -1.69
N GLY A 57 2.33 0.73 -2.72
CA GLY A 57 0.97 0.18 -2.65
C GLY A 57 0.85 -0.90 -1.58
N ALA A 58 1.79 -1.85 -1.54
CA ALA A 58 1.82 -2.90 -0.53
C ALA A 58 2.14 -2.38 0.89
N LEU A 59 2.96 -1.33 1.03
CA LEU A 59 3.18 -0.71 2.35
C LEU A 59 1.91 -0.06 2.90
N LEU A 60 1.10 0.57 2.04
CA LEU A 60 -0.04 1.35 2.48
C LEU A 60 -1.38 0.60 2.43
N HIS A 61 -1.42 -0.63 1.88
CA HIS A 61 -2.64 -1.39 1.61
C HIS A 61 -3.58 -1.47 2.82
N ASP A 62 -3.00 -1.60 4.02
CA ASP A 62 -3.71 -1.83 5.27
C ASP A 62 -3.86 -0.57 6.14
N VAL A 63 -3.62 0.65 5.62
CA VAL A 63 -3.68 1.90 6.41
C VAL A 63 -5.04 2.11 7.10
N GLY A 64 -6.12 1.56 6.55
CA GLY A 64 -7.45 1.58 7.19
C GLY A 64 -7.54 0.80 8.50
N ARG A 65 -6.59 -0.10 8.77
CA ARG A 65 -6.45 -0.81 10.07
C ARG A 65 -6.15 0.13 11.23
N SER A 66 -5.71 1.35 10.96
CA SER A 66 -5.62 2.41 11.96
C SER A 66 -6.96 2.84 12.55
N LYS A 67 -8.09 2.54 11.87
CA LYS A 67 -9.43 2.95 12.28
C LYS A 67 -10.40 1.79 12.45
N THR A 68 -10.22 0.69 11.72
CA THR A 68 -11.13 -0.47 11.83
C THR A 68 -10.44 -1.81 11.58
N HIS A 69 -10.84 -2.82 12.35
CA HIS A 69 -10.43 -4.21 12.12
C HIS A 69 -11.45 -5.02 11.31
N SER A 70 -12.51 -4.38 10.80
CA SER A 70 -13.53 -5.04 9.97
C SER A 70 -13.06 -5.32 8.54
N ILE A 71 -13.89 -6.01 7.76
CA ILE A 71 -13.71 -6.22 6.32
C ILE A 71 -13.71 -4.91 5.51
N HIS A 72 -14.16 -3.79 6.10
CA HIS A 72 -14.25 -2.50 5.41
C HIS A 72 -12.98 -1.65 5.47
N HIS A 73 -11.90 -2.12 6.11
CA HIS A 73 -10.63 -1.38 6.16
C HIS A 73 -10.03 -0.95 4.79
N PRO A 74 -10.28 -1.60 3.62
CA PRO A 74 -9.83 -1.06 2.33
C PRO A 74 -10.55 0.24 1.95
N ILE A 75 -11.84 0.33 2.27
CA ILE A 75 -12.67 1.50 1.98
C ILE A 75 -12.20 2.66 2.87
N VAL A 76 -12.09 2.41 4.16
CA VAL A 76 -11.58 3.40 5.13
C VAL A 76 -10.13 3.81 4.80
N GLY A 77 -9.29 2.85 4.41
CA GLY A 77 -7.92 3.14 3.99
C GLY A 77 -7.85 4.02 2.75
N ALA A 78 -8.74 3.81 1.78
CA ALA A 78 -8.82 4.63 0.58
C ALA A 78 -9.30 6.07 0.89
N GLU A 79 -10.18 6.24 1.87
CA GLU A 79 -10.59 7.57 2.35
C GLU A 79 -9.44 8.30 3.05
N ILE A 80 -8.70 7.61 3.92
CA ILE A 80 -7.48 8.15 4.56
C ILE A 80 -6.47 8.58 3.48
N ALA A 81 -6.15 7.69 2.53
CA ALA A 81 -5.21 7.98 1.46
C ALA A 81 -5.63 9.18 0.60
N ARG A 82 -6.93 9.32 0.32
CA ARG A 82 -7.48 10.48 -0.39
C ARG A 82 -7.34 11.77 0.42
N SER A 83 -7.60 11.73 1.72
CA SER A 83 -7.44 12.91 2.61
C SER A 83 -6.00 13.40 2.70
N LEU A 84 -5.04 12.50 2.48
CA LEU A 84 -3.59 12.78 2.45
C LEU A 84 -3.09 13.19 1.05
N ASN A 85 -3.98 13.36 0.06
CA ASN A 85 -3.63 13.66 -1.33
C ASN A 85 -2.66 12.65 -1.95
N LEU A 86 -2.78 11.37 -1.59
CA LEU A 86 -1.97 10.33 -2.20
C LEU A 86 -2.39 10.09 -3.67
N PRO A 87 -1.46 9.67 -4.53
CA PRO A 87 -1.75 9.33 -5.92
C PRO A 87 -2.91 8.33 -6.08
N GLU A 88 -3.73 8.50 -7.12
CA GLU A 88 -4.90 7.64 -7.34
C GLU A 88 -4.48 6.18 -7.59
N SER A 89 -3.29 5.97 -8.18
CA SER A 89 -2.68 4.66 -8.31
C SER A 89 -2.53 3.90 -6.98
N ILE A 90 -2.17 4.60 -5.89
CA ILE A 90 -2.08 4.05 -4.53
C ILE A 90 -3.46 3.84 -3.92
N ILE A 91 -4.36 4.83 -4.05
CA ILE A 91 -5.73 4.74 -3.52
C ILE A 91 -6.45 3.51 -4.09
N ARG A 92 -6.29 3.22 -5.39
CA ARG A 92 -6.88 2.04 -6.03
C ARG A 92 -6.35 0.73 -5.50
N ILE A 93 -5.04 0.64 -5.22
CA ILE A 93 -4.44 -0.55 -4.61
C ILE A 93 -5.07 -0.77 -3.23
N ILE A 94 -5.04 0.26 -2.37
CA ILE A 94 -5.61 0.19 -1.02
C ILE A 94 -7.08 -0.26 -1.05
N LYS A 95 -7.90 0.30 -1.96
CA LYS A 95 -9.35 0.04 -1.98
C LYS A 95 -9.72 -1.40 -2.40
N ARG A 96 -8.93 -2.04 -3.25
CA ARG A 96 -9.33 -3.27 -3.98
C ARG A 96 -8.66 -4.54 -3.48
N HIS A 97 -8.03 -4.43 -2.31
CA HIS A 97 -7.02 -5.40 -1.95
C HIS A 97 -7.62 -6.74 -1.47
N ILE A 98 -8.79 -6.68 -0.85
CA ILE A 98 -9.55 -7.87 -0.47
C ILE A 98 -10.33 -8.45 -1.67
N GLY A 99 -10.33 -9.77 -1.83
CA GLY A 99 -11.28 -10.53 -2.67
C GLY A 99 -10.79 -10.98 -4.05
N GLY A 100 -9.58 -10.58 -4.48
CA GLY A 100 -9.01 -11.06 -5.75
C GLY A 100 -8.12 -10.07 -6.51
N GLY A 101 -7.49 -9.12 -5.82
CA GLY A 101 -6.55 -8.17 -6.46
C GLY A 101 -5.22 -7.92 -5.76
N ILE A 102 -4.96 -8.59 -4.62
CA ILE A 102 -4.03 -8.22 -3.53
C ILE A 102 -4.42 -6.97 -2.81
#